data_AF-A0AAD4ZU84-F1
#
_entry.id   AF-A0AAD4ZU84-F1
#
_cell.length_a   1.000
_cell.length_b   1.000
_cell.length_c   1.000
_cell.angle_alpha   90.00
_cell.angle_beta   90.00
_cell.angle_gamma   90.00
#
_symmetry.space_group_name_H-M   'P 1'
#
loop_
_entity.id
_entity.type
_entity.pdbx_description
1 polymer ?
#
loop_
_entity_poly.entity_id
_entity_poly.type
_entity_poly.pdbx_seq_one_letter_code
_entity_poly.pdbx_strand_id
1 'polypeptide(L)'
;MEGGLTNIYFESDSLQIVTALGCSSLDRSFIGLILKDSKFLLLQIIGEGFAHVRQTANEAAHRIACFALHLGTPVSWFEESPDFLVDALFEDCNK
;
A
#
# COMPACT_ATOMS: atom_id res chain seq x y z
N MET A 1 4.82 17.56 -19.40
CA MET A 1 5.71 16.66 -18.65
C MET A 1 4.98 16.32 -17.37
N GLU A 2 4.32 15.17 -17.34
CA GLU A 2 3.81 14.64 -16.07
C GLU A 2 5.03 14.33 -15.20
N GLY A 3 5.10 14.94 -14.01
CA GLY A 3 6.19 14.69 -13.07
C GLY A 3 6.15 13.21 -12.70
N GLY A 4 7.21 12.47 -13.01
CA GLY A 4 7.32 11.08 -12.59
C GLY A 4 7.18 10.95 -11.07
N LEU A 5 6.70 9.79 -10.63
CA LEU A 5 6.64 9.44 -9.22
C LEU A 5 8.07 9.34 -8.66
N THR A 6 8.44 10.27 -7.78
CA THR A 6 9.77 10.32 -7.15
C THR A 6 9.62 10.45 -5.64
N ASN A 7 10.56 9.88 -4.89
CA ASN A 7 10.61 9.91 -3.42
C ASN A 7 9.33 9.37 -2.76
N ILE A 8 8.84 8.22 -3.21
CA ILE A 8 7.70 7.54 -2.57
C ILE A 8 8.19 6.66 -1.43
N TYR A 9 7.47 6.72 -0.31
CA TYR A 9 7.65 5.82 0.81
C TYR A 9 6.44 4.90 0.95
N PHE A 10 6.66 3.59 0.84
CA PHE A 10 5.63 2.58 0.96
C PHE A 10 5.58 2.04 2.38
N GLU A 11 4.41 2.14 3.01
CA GLU A 11 4.17 1.62 4.34
C GLU A 11 3.29 0.38 4.28
N SER A 12 3.63 -0.62 5.08
CA SER A 12 2.82 -1.83 5.23
C SER A 12 2.97 -2.40 6.63
N ASP A 13 1.89 -2.93 7.18
CA ASP A 13 1.90 -3.68 8.44
C ASP A 13 2.35 -5.14 8.30
N SER A 14 2.56 -5.61 7.07
CA SER A 14 3.05 -6.96 6.79
C SER A 14 4.57 -6.96 6.63
N LEU A 15 5.26 -7.37 7.70
CA LEU A 15 6.72 -7.53 7.69
C LEU A 15 7.18 -8.50 6.60
N GLN A 16 6.37 -9.53 6.30
CA GLN A 16 6.68 -10.51 5.26
C GLN A 16 6.73 -9.86 3.88
N ILE A 17 5.75 -9.01 3.56
CA ILE A 17 5.69 -8.31 2.27
C ILE A 17 6.83 -7.29 2.14
N VAL A 18 7.04 -6.46 3.16
CA VAL A 18 8.15 -5.48 3.18
C VAL A 18 9.49 -6.18 2.97
N THR A 19 9.72 -7.28 3.68
CA THR A 19 10.96 -8.07 3.54
C THR A 19 11.08 -8.69 2.15
N ALA A 20 10.00 -9.26 1.62
CA ALA A 20 10.01 -9.93 0.33
C ALA A 20 10.23 -8.96 -0.84
N LEU A 21 9.70 -7.72 -0.74
CA LEU A 21 9.92 -6.65 -1.71
C LEU A 21 11.39 -6.16 -1.70
N GLY A 22 11.98 -6.02 -0.51
CA GLY A 22 13.40 -5.65 -0.38
C GLY A 22 14.39 -6.76 -0.71
N CYS A 23 13.95 -8.02 -0.78
CA CYS A 23 14.81 -9.16 -1.07
C CYS A 23 15.08 -9.31 -2.58
N SER A 24 16.32 -9.54 -2.97
CA SER A 24 16.68 -9.79 -4.38
C SER A 24 16.38 -11.22 -4.86
N SER A 25 16.04 -12.13 -3.94
CA SER A 25 15.76 -13.52 -4.30
C SER A 25 14.36 -13.69 -4.91
N LEU A 26 14.21 -14.76 -5.69
CA LEU A 26 12.93 -15.15 -6.26
C LEU A 26 12.04 -15.75 -5.16
N ASP A 27 10.89 -15.12 -4.94
CA ASP A 27 9.87 -15.62 -4.02
C ASP A 27 9.07 -16.75 -4.69
N ARG A 28 9.03 -17.92 -4.04
CA ARG A 28 8.33 -19.13 -4.53
C ARG A 28 6.99 -19.37 -3.84
N SER A 29 6.52 -18.44 -3.03
CA SER A 29 5.20 -18.50 -2.42
C SER A 29 4.10 -18.33 -3.48
N PHE A 30 2.86 -18.56 -3.06
CA PHE A 30 1.68 -18.34 -3.89
C PHE A 30 1.58 -16.89 -4.43
N ILE A 31 2.14 -15.91 -3.71
CA ILE A 31 2.13 -14.49 -4.11
C ILE A 31 3.40 -14.07 -4.87
N GLY A 32 4.33 -14.99 -5.15
CA GLY A 32 5.63 -14.68 -5.75
C GLY A 32 5.55 -13.95 -7.11
N LEU A 33 4.52 -14.24 -7.92
CA LEU A 33 4.27 -13.53 -9.17
C LEU A 33 3.86 -12.08 -8.94
N ILE A 34 2.97 -11.81 -7.98
CA ILE A 34 2.54 -10.45 -7.62
C ILE A 34 3.74 -9.65 -7.09
N LEU A 35 4.61 -10.29 -6.28
CA LEU A 35 5.84 -9.65 -5.81
C LEU A 35 6.81 -9.33 -6.94
N LYS A 36 6.93 -10.21 -7.94
CA LYS A 36 7.75 -9.97 -9.13
C LYS A 36 7.25 -8.76 -9.93
N ASP A 37 5.95 -8.70 -10.18
CA ASP A 37 5.34 -7.59 -10.91
C ASP A 37 5.45 -6.28 -10.11
N SER A 38 5.26 -6.34 -8.79
CA SER A 38 5.45 -5.20 -7.90
C SER A 38 6.89 -4.67 -7.98
N LYS A 39 7.90 -5.54 -7.88
CA LYS A 39 9.31 -5.16 -8.04
C LYS A 39 9.58 -4.51 -9.40
N PHE A 40 8.97 -5.01 -10.47
CA PHE A 40 9.12 -4.42 -11.80
C PHE A 40 8.54 -3.00 -11.86
N LEU A 41 7.38 -2.76 -11.27
CA LEU A 41 6.77 -1.42 -11.18
C LEU A 41 7.60 -0.47 -10.31
N LEU A 42 8.17 -0.97 -9.22
CA LEU A 42 9.02 -0.19 -8.32
C LEU A 42 10.28 0.34 -9.02
N LEU A 43 10.84 -0.37 -10.00
CA LEU A 43 11.97 0.11 -10.82
C LEU A 43 11.65 1.40 -11.59
N GLN A 44 10.37 1.76 -11.74
CA GLN A 44 9.94 2.99 -12.42
C GLN A 44 9.87 4.19 -11.48
N ILE A 45 9.97 3.97 -10.17
CA ILE A 45 9.93 5.01 -9.14
C ILE A 45 11.37 5.32 -8.74
N ILE A 46 11.72 6.60 -8.67
CA ILE A 46 13.07 7.02 -8.25
C ILE A 46 13.05 7.32 -6.76
N GLY A 47 13.90 6.65 -5.98
CA GLY A 47 14.08 6.94 -4.55
C GLY A 47 13.01 6.33 -3.67
N GLU A 48 12.51 5.15 -4.03
CA GLU A 48 11.54 4.41 -3.24
C GLU A 48 12.12 3.89 -1.93
N GLY A 49 11.28 3.85 -0.88
CA GLY A 49 11.60 3.22 0.39
C GLY A 49 10.44 2.39 0.91
N PHE A 50 10.74 1.43 1.78
CA PHE A 50 9.73 0.60 2.43
C PHE A 50 9.89 0.69 3.95
N ALA A 51 8.78 0.85 4.66
CA ALA A 51 8.74 0.70 6.10
C ALA A 51 7.71 -0.34 6.50
N HIS A 52 8.14 -1.22 7.39
CA HIS A 52 7.20 -1.98 8.19
C HIS A 52 6.66 -1.07 9.29
N VAL A 53 5.35 -0.90 9.34
CA VAL A 53 4.67 -0.08 10.34
C VAL A 53 3.77 -0.93 11.23
N ARG A 54 3.32 -0.37 12.35
CA ARG A 54 2.31 -1.04 13.19
C ARG A 54 0.97 -1.03 12.46
N GLN A 55 0.14 -2.03 12.70
CA GLN A 55 -1.21 -2.10 12.12
C GLN A 55 -2.03 -0.82 12.37
N THR A 56 -1.90 -0.21 13.54
CA THR A 56 -2.56 1.07 13.89
C THR A 56 -2.11 2.23 13.01
N ALA A 57 -0.91 2.19 12.44
CA ALA A 57 -0.45 3.17 11.46
C ALA A 57 -0.96 2.87 10.04
N ASN A 58 -1.39 1.63 9.78
CA ASN A 58 -1.96 1.19 8.50
C ASN A 58 -3.50 1.10 8.55
N GLU A 59 -4.14 1.79 9.49
CA GLU A 59 -5.57 1.67 9.80
C GLU A 59 -6.46 2.04 8.60
N ALA A 60 -6.12 3.12 7.87
CA ALA A 60 -6.87 3.52 6.68
C ALA A 60 -6.88 2.42 5.61
N ALA A 61 -5.72 1.81 5.32
CA ALA A 61 -5.61 0.72 4.36
C ALA A 61 -6.36 -0.54 4.84
N HIS A 62 -6.27 -0.83 6.14
CA HIS A 62 -7.01 -1.94 6.75
C HIS A 62 -8.53 -1.78 6.56
N ARG A 63 -9.07 -0.60 6.86
CA ARG A 63 -10.49 -0.30 6.68
C ARG A 63 -10.94 -0.39 5.23
N ILE A 64 -10.13 0.09 4.28
CA ILE A 64 -10.41 -0.05 2.85
C ILE A 64 -10.49 -1.54 2.45
N ALA A 65 -9.51 -2.35 2.89
CA ALA A 65 -9.49 -3.78 2.59
C ALA A 65 -10.72 -4.50 3.18
N CYS A 66 -11.05 -4.22 4.45
CA CYS A 66 -12.24 -4.76 5.09
C CYS A 66 -13.53 -4.34 4.40
N PHE A 67 -13.65 -3.07 4.00
CA PHE A 67 -14.82 -2.60 3.25
C PHE A 67 -14.94 -3.31 1.90
N ALA A 68 -13.85 -3.38 1.14
CA ALA A 68 -13.82 -4.00 -0.18
C ALA A 68 -14.16 -5.50 -0.16
N LEU A 69 -13.81 -6.23 0.91
CA LEU A 69 -14.18 -7.64 1.07
C LEU A 69 -15.69 -7.89 1.10
N HIS A 70 -16.48 -6.89 1.51
CA HIS A 70 -17.93 -6.99 1.60
C HIS A 70 -18.66 -6.37 0.40
N LEU A 71 -17.92 -5.78 -0.55
CA LEU A 71 -18.50 -5.21 -1.75
C LEU A 71 -18.83 -6.30 -2.78
N GLY A 72 -20.08 -6.31 -3.24
CA GLY A 72 -20.49 -7.15 -4.37
C GLY A 72 -20.12 -6.57 -5.74
N THR A 73 -19.68 -5.31 -5.78
CA THR A 73 -19.40 -4.55 -7.00
C THR A 73 -18.25 -3.57 -6.78
N PRO A 74 -17.43 -3.28 -7.81
CA PRO A 74 -16.41 -2.24 -7.72
C PRO A 74 -17.02 -0.88 -7.40
N VAL A 75 -16.35 -0.13 -6.53
CA VAL A 75 -16.73 1.24 -6.15
C VAL A 75 -15.51 2.14 -6.37
N SER A 76 -15.74 3.35 -6.88
CA SER A 76 -14.72 4.39 -7.02
C SER A 76 -15.17 5.65 -6.28
N TRP A 77 -14.20 6.34 -5.69
CA TRP A 77 -14.35 7.70 -5.14
C TRP A 77 -13.36 8.61 -5.86
N PHE A 78 -13.69 9.89 -6.01
CA PHE A 78 -12.87 10.85 -6.75
C PHE A 78 -12.48 12.04 -5.89
N GLU A 79 -13.47 12.80 -5.39
CA GLU A 79 -13.21 14.06 -4.69
C GLU A 79 -13.31 13.93 -3.16
N GLU A 80 -14.26 13.13 -2.67
CA GLU A 80 -14.48 12.92 -1.23
C GLU A 80 -14.13 11.49 -0.81
N SER A 81 -13.42 11.36 0.32
CA SER A 81 -13.19 10.07 0.96
C SER A 81 -14.48 9.52 1.55
N PRO A 82 -14.71 8.19 1.51
CA PRO A 82 -15.80 7.58 2.25
C PRO A 82 -15.81 7.93 3.75
N ASP A 83 -17.00 8.13 4.32
CA ASP A 83 -17.18 8.54 5.73
C ASP A 83 -16.41 7.65 6.74
N PHE A 84 -16.29 6.36 6.45
CA PHE A 84 -15.63 5.38 7.33
C PHE A 84 -14.10 5.54 7.41
N LEU A 85 -13.51 6.40 6.56
CA LEU A 85 -12.08 6.69 6.56
C LEU A 85 -11.72 8.02 7.23
N VAL A 86 -12.69 8.92 7.43
CA VAL A 86 -12.42 10.32 7.79
C VAL A 86 -11.64 10.44 9.10
N ASP A 87 -12.01 9.66 10.12
CA ASP A 87 -11.30 9.60 11.41
C ASP A 87 -9.89 9.02 11.27
N ALA A 88 -9.74 7.91 10.54
CA ALA A 88 -8.43 7.29 10.31
C ALA A 88 -7.48 8.23 9.54
N LEU A 89 -7.99 8.97 8.57
CA LEU A 89 -7.22 9.98 7.83
C LEU A 89 -6.85 11.18 8.72
N PHE A 90 -7.78 11.63 9.55
CA PHE A 90 -7.51 12.72 10.49
C PHE A 90 -6.43 12.34 11.50
N GLU A 91 -6.46 11.12 12.04
CA GLU A 91 -5.41 10.63 12.93
C GLU A 91 -4.06 10.54 12.23
N ASP A 92 -4.02 10.15 10.96
CA ASP A 92 -2.79 10.00 10.19
C ASP A 92 -2.12 11.35 9.87
N CYS A 93 -2.90 12.37 9.53
CA CYS A 93 -2.40 13.72 9.29
C CYS A 93 -1.85 14.41 10.54
N ASN A 94 -2.18 13.93 11.74
CA ASN A 94 -1.79 14.54 13.02
C ASN A 94 -0.66 13.78 13.74
N LYS A 95 0.04 12.86 13.06
CA LYS A 95 1.20 12.12 13.59
C LYS A 95 2.52 12.87 13.47
#